data_AF-A0A4Q9HLV4-F1
#
_entry.id   AF-A0A4Q9HLV4-F1
#
_cell.length_a   1.000
_cell.length_b   1.000
_cell.length_c   1.000
_cell.angle_alpha   90.00
_cell.angle_beta   90.00
_cell.angle_gamma   90.00
#
_symmetry.space_group_name_H-M   'P 1'
#
loop_
_entity.id
_entity.type
_entity.pdbx_description
1 polymer ?
#
loop_
_entity_poly.entity_id
_entity_poly.type
_entity_poly.pdbx_seq_one_letter_code
_entity_poly.pdbx_strand_id
1 'polypeptide(L)'
;DAVYRDHGPDGDHFEIIDWKTGRTGTADPLQLAIYRLAWAERHGLPPSAVGAAFLYVRSGEVVRPTRLPGRAGLERILLGETADGTPSDGPIGSVV
;
A
#
# COMPACT_ATOMS: atom_id res chain seq x y z
N ASP A 1 -5.34 -6.41 13.79
CA ASP A 1 -4.07 -5.83 13.29
C ASP A 1 -3.10 -5.73 14.46
N ALA A 2 -1.80 -5.82 14.18
CA ALA A 2 -0.73 -5.75 15.16
C ALA A 2 0.42 -4.90 14.61
N VAL A 3 1.18 -4.26 15.50
CA VAL A 3 2.41 -3.53 15.14
C VAL A 3 3.56 -4.12 15.93
N TYR A 4 4.59 -4.56 15.22
CA TYR A 4 5.82 -5.06 15.80
C TYR A 4 6.90 -4.00 15.64
N ARG A 5 7.81 -3.93 16.62
CA ARG A 5 8.97 -3.04 16.61
C ARG A 5 10.22 -3.90 16.63
N ASP A 6 11.14 -3.59 15.74
CA ASP A 6 12.50 -4.11 15.72
C ASP A 6 13.48 -2.96 15.97
N HIS A 7 14.50 -3.22 16.77
CA HIS A 7 15.50 -2.24 17.15
C HIS A 7 16.78 -2.48 16.33
N GLY A 8 17.12 -1.55 15.45
CA GLY A 8 18.32 -1.61 14.62
C GLY A 8 19.37 -0.56 15.00
N PRO A 9 20.62 -0.72 14.50
CA PRO A 9 21.67 0.29 14.67
C PRO A 9 21.31 1.64 14.01
N ASP A 10 20.43 1.63 13.00
CA ASP A 10 19.96 2.82 12.28
C ASP A 10 18.64 3.39 12.85
N GLY A 11 18.19 2.88 13.99
CA GLY A 11 16.94 3.25 14.66
C GLY A 11 15.88 2.16 14.64
N ASP A 12 14.69 2.51 15.10
CA ASP A 12 13.56 1.57 15.15
C ASP A 12 12.94 1.36 13.78
N HIS A 13 12.65 0.10 13.45
CA HIS A 13 11.80 -0.28 12.33
C HIS A 13 10.50 -0.88 12.86
N PHE A 14 9.37 -0.52 12.25
CA PHE A 14 8.07 -1.03 12.62
C PHE A 14 7.50 -1.90 11.49
N GLU A 15 6.79 -2.96 11.82
CA GLU A 15 6.03 -3.73 10.84
C GLU A 15 4.57 -3.88 11.28
N ILE A 16 3.68 -3.39 10.43
CA ILE A 16 2.23 -3.51 10.61
C ILE A 16 1.79 -4.84 9.98
N ILE A 17 1.11 -5.68 10.77
CA ILE A 17 0.52 -6.93 10.33
C ILE A 17 -1.00 -6.86 10.43
N ASP A 18 -1.67 -6.94 9.29
CA ASP A 18 -3.12 -7.09 9.21
C ASP A 18 -3.45 -8.56 8.90
N TRP A 19 -4.15 -9.23 9.82
CA TRP A 19 -4.51 -10.63 9.61
C TRP A 19 -5.80 -10.76 8.79
N LYS A 20 -5.78 -11.65 7.80
CA LYS A 20 -6.94 -12.01 6.98
C LYS A 20 -7.37 -13.44 7.31
N THR A 21 -8.66 -13.62 7.56
CA THR A 21 -9.30 -14.94 7.79
C THR A 21 -9.94 -15.51 6.52
N GLY A 22 -10.15 -14.68 5.50
CA GLY A 22 -10.66 -15.05 4.17
C GLY A 22 -9.62 -15.70 3.25
N ARG A 23 -10.02 -16.02 2.01
CA ARG A 23 -9.14 -16.64 1.01
C ARG A 23 -8.00 -15.70 0.58
N THR A 24 -6.88 -16.28 0.19
CA THR A 24 -5.64 -15.61 -0.22
C THR A 24 -5.82 -14.74 -1.47
N GLY A 25 -5.26 -13.53 -1.47
CA GLY A 25 -5.10 -12.70 -2.67
C GLY A 25 -6.16 -11.63 -2.95
N THR A 26 -7.16 -11.41 -2.08
CA THR A 26 -8.21 -10.40 -2.31
C THR A 26 -8.07 -9.14 -1.46
N ALA A 27 -7.00 -9.01 -0.67
CA ALA A 27 -6.82 -7.85 0.19
C ALA A 27 -6.26 -6.68 -0.63
N ASP A 28 -6.94 -5.53 -0.57
CA ASP A 28 -6.51 -4.32 -1.28
C ASP A 28 -5.24 -3.74 -0.63
N PRO A 29 -4.11 -3.67 -1.34
CA PRO A 29 -2.88 -3.06 -0.82
C PRO A 29 -3.03 -1.60 -0.37
N LEU A 30 -4.05 -0.88 -0.86
CA LEU A 30 -4.36 0.48 -0.42
C LEU A 30 -4.59 0.57 1.09
N GLN A 31 -5.18 -0.48 1.70
CA GLN A 31 -5.37 -0.55 3.14
C GLN A 31 -4.04 -0.46 3.91
N LEU A 32 -3.03 -1.23 3.48
CA LEU A 32 -1.71 -1.20 4.11
C LEU A 32 -0.98 0.12 3.89
N ALA A 33 -1.16 0.74 2.71
CA ALA A 33 -0.58 2.05 2.45
C ALA A 33 -1.13 3.12 3.41
N ILE A 34 -2.45 3.10 3.67
CA ILE A 34 -3.09 4.00 4.63
C ILE A 34 -2.58 3.74 6.05
N TYR A 35 -2.54 2.49 6.50
CA TYR A 35 -2.09 2.16 7.86
C TYR A 35 -0.62 2.52 8.08
N ARG A 36 0.22 2.21 7.09
CA ARG A 36 1.64 2.58 7.10
C ARG A 36 1.81 4.10 7.24
N LEU A 37 1.10 4.89 6.43
CA LEU A 37 1.20 6.35 6.50
C LEU A 37 0.67 6.89 7.82
N ALA A 38 -0.49 6.43 8.27
CA ALA A 38 -1.11 6.88 9.51
C ALA A 38 -0.22 6.60 10.73
N TRP A 39 0.42 5.41 10.79
CA TRP A 39 1.35 5.08 11.85
C TRP A 39 2.60 5.96 11.81
N ALA A 40 3.20 6.10 10.63
CA ALA A 40 4.40 6.92 10.45
C ALA A 40 4.14 8.37 10.90
N GLU A 41 3.03 8.97 10.46
CA GLU A 41 2.67 10.35 10.83
C GLU A 41 2.36 10.51 12.32
N ARG A 42 1.60 9.56 12.90
CA ARG A 42 1.27 9.59 14.34
C ARG A 42 2.52 9.57 15.23
N HIS A 43 3.58 8.89 14.78
CA HIS A 43 4.81 8.71 15.55
C HIS A 43 5.98 9.58 15.05
N GLY A 44 5.76 10.46 14.07
CA GLY A 44 6.80 11.32 13.51
C GLY A 44 7.94 10.57 12.80
N LEU A 45 7.64 9.41 12.22
CA LEU A 45 8.60 8.54 11.54
C LEU A 45 8.60 8.79 10.02
N PRO A 46 9.74 8.57 9.32
CA PRO A 46 9.71 8.47 7.86
C PRO A 46 8.91 7.21 7.46
N PRO A 47 8.10 7.24 6.38
CA PRO A 47 7.37 6.05 5.93
C PRO A 47 8.26 4.85 5.60
N SER A 48 9.55 5.04 5.32
CA SER A 48 10.52 3.97 5.11
C SER A 48 10.88 3.19 6.39
N ALA A 49 10.60 3.74 7.58
CA ALA A 49 10.79 3.05 8.86
C ALA A 49 9.59 2.17 9.24
N VAL A 50 8.57 2.08 8.39
CA VAL A 50 7.35 1.32 8.64
C VAL A 50 7.04 0.40 7.45
N GLY A 51 7.27 -0.89 7.64
CA GLY A 51 6.80 -1.96 6.77
C GLY A 51 5.34 -2.32 7.03
N ALA A 52 4.70 -3.00 6.08
CA ALA A 52 3.33 -3.48 6.24
C ALA A 52 3.11 -4.77 5.43
N ALA A 53 2.39 -5.73 6.02
CA ALA A 53 2.09 -7.02 5.40
C ALA A 53 0.71 -7.53 5.79
N PHE A 54 0.14 -8.37 4.91
CA PHE A 54 -1.02 -9.20 5.24
C PHE A 54 -0.56 -10.57 5.74
N LEU A 55 -1.18 -11.08 6.79
CA LEU A 55 -1.04 -12.47 7.24
C LEU A 55 -2.35 -13.23 6.97
N TYR A 56 -2.33 -14.20 6.07
CA TYR A 56 -3.49 -15.07 5.82
C TYR A 56 -3.48 -16.25 6.79
N VAL A 57 -4.29 -16.17 7.85
CA VAL A 57 -4.20 -17.06 9.02
C VAL A 57 -4.40 -18.53 8.65
N ARG A 58 -5.29 -18.83 7.71
CA ARG A 58 -5.59 -20.22 7.31
C ARG A 58 -4.43 -20.90 6.60
N SER A 59 -3.69 -20.16 5.76
CA SER A 59 -2.55 -20.70 4.99
C SER A 59 -1.20 -20.45 5.66
N GLY A 60 -1.12 -19.51 6.61
CA GLY A 60 0.13 -19.00 7.15
C GLY A 60 0.91 -18.10 6.18
N GLU A 61 0.34 -17.76 5.03
CA GLU A 61 1.02 -16.96 4.01
C GLU A 61 1.14 -15.49 4.46
N VAL A 62 2.32 -14.91 4.27
CA VAL A 62 2.57 -13.49 4.48
C VAL A 62 2.77 -12.80 3.14
N VAL A 63 1.88 -11.88 2.80
CA VAL A 63 1.94 -11.10 1.56
C VAL A 63 2.44 -9.69 1.86
N ARG A 64 3.56 -9.33 1.22
CA ARG A 64 4.20 -8.01 1.32
C ARG A 64 4.11 -7.28 0.00
N PRO A 65 3.24 -6.26 -0.15
CA PRO A 65 3.20 -5.45 -1.36
C PRO A 65 4.55 -4.77 -1.62
N THR A 66 5.08 -4.89 -2.83
CA THR A 66 6.40 -4.36 -3.19
C THR A 66 6.44 -2.84 -3.28
N ARG A 67 5.28 -2.20 -3.53
CA ARG A 67 5.14 -0.75 -3.53
C ARG A 67 3.85 -0.36 -2.82
N LEU A 68 3.96 0.57 -1.88
CA LEU A 68 2.83 1.20 -1.21
C LEU A 68 2.91 2.72 -1.45
N PRO A 69 1.86 3.36 -1.98
CA PRO A 69 1.85 4.80 -2.18
C PRO A 69 2.10 5.55 -0.87
N GLY A 70 2.89 6.62 -0.93
CA GLY A 70 2.96 7.61 0.13
C GLY A 70 1.79 8.60 0.07
N ARG A 71 1.83 9.65 0.89
CA ARG A 71 0.76 10.66 1.01
C ARG A 71 0.22 11.18 -0.32
N ALA A 72 1.08 11.77 -1.16
CA ALA A 72 0.66 12.31 -2.45
C ALA A 72 0.06 11.26 -3.40
N GLY A 73 0.56 10.01 -3.33
CA GLY A 73 0.01 8.90 -4.11
C GLY A 73 -1.37 8.47 -3.62
N LEU A 74 -1.58 8.45 -2.30
CA LEU A 74 -2.87 8.15 -1.69
C LEU A 74 -3.91 9.24 -2.00
N GLU A 75 -3.53 10.50 -1.85
CA GLU A 75 -4.41 11.65 -2.16
C GLU A 75 -4.90 11.59 -3.61
N ARG A 76 -3.99 11.34 -4.56
CA ARG A 76 -4.33 11.16 -5.97
C ARG A 76 -5.36 10.04 -6.20
N ILE A 77 -5.13 8.86 -5.60
CA ILE A 77 -6.02 7.71 -5.75
C ILE A 77 -7.41 8.02 -5.16
N LEU A 78 -7.47 8.63 -3.98
CA LEU A 78 -8.72 8.94 -3.29
C LEU A 78 -9.53 10.05 -3.99
N LEU A 79 -8.86 10.96 -4.70
CA LEU A 79 -9.49 11.98 -5.54
C LEU A 79 -9.91 11.44 -6.92
N GLY A 80 -9.65 10.17 -7.22
CA GLY A 80 -10.04 9.54 -8.48
C GLY A 80 -9.10 9.83 -9.66
N GLU A 81 -7.95 10.44 -9.42
CA GLU A 81 -6.92 10.74 -10.42
C GLU A 81 -6.10 9.47 -10.73
N THR A 82 -6.72 8.46 -11.33
CA THR A 82 -5.98 7.27 -11.75
C THR A 82 -4.99 7.62 -12.87
N ALA A 83 -3.83 6.97 -12.88
CA ALA A 83 -2.79 7.15 -13.90
C ALA A 83 -3.16 6.54 -15.27
N ASP A 84 -4.43 6.65 -15.67
CA ASP A 84 -4.92 6.29 -17.00
C ASP A 84 -5.24 7.57 -17.77
N GLY A 85 -4.14 8.21 -18.20
CA GLY A 85 -4.13 9.26 -19.20
C GLY A 85 -3.26 8.84 -20.38
N THR A 86 -3.48 7.64 -20.91
CA THR A 86 -2.89 7.23 -22.19
C THR A 86 -3.65 7.98 -23.30
N PRO A 87 -2.96 8.71 -24.20
CA PRO A 87 -3.64 9.45 -25.26
C PRO A 87 -4.33 8.45 -26.19
N SER A 88 -5.62 8.64 -26.42
CA SER A 88 -6.38 7.93 -27.45
C SER A 88 -5.81 8.31 -28.82
N ASP A 89 -4.92 7.47 -29.36
CA ASP A 89 -4.50 7.52 -30.76
C ASP A 89 -5.46 6.67 -31.61
N GLY A 90 -6.37 7.36 -32.32
CA GLY A 90 -7.12 6.90 -33.50
C GLY A 90 -8.19 5.80 -33.31
N PRO A 91 -9.14 5.64 -34.26
CA PRO A 91 -9.13 6.16 -35.63
C PRO A 91 -10.34 7.07 -35.94
N ILE A 92 -10.15 8.03 -36.85
CA ILE A 92 -11.27 8.50 -37.69
C ILE A 92 -10.86 8.30 -39.14
N GLY A 93 -11.34 7.20 -39.69
CA GLY A 93 -11.32 6.95 -41.12
C GLY A 93 -12.37 7.81 -41.83
N SER A 94 -11.87 8.59 -42.78
CA SER A 94 -12.38 8.85 -44.14
C SER A 94 -13.69 9.62 -44.39
N VAL A 95 -13.66 10.29 -45.57
CA VAL A 95 -14.75 10.85 -46.41
C VAL A 95 -15.09 12.30 -46.05
N VAL A 96 -14.92 13.33 -46.90
CA VAL A 96 -14.87 13.50 -48.38
C VAL A 96 -13.71 14.41 -48.81
#